data_AF-A0A531KC69-F1
#
_entry.id   AF-A0A531KC69-F1
#
_cell.length_a   1.000
_cell.length_b   1.000
_cell.length_c   1.000
_cell.angle_alpha   90.00
_cell.angle_beta   90.00
_cell.angle_gamma   90.00
#
_symmetry.space_group_name_H-M   'P 1'
#
loop_
_entity.id
_entity.type
_entity.pdbx_description
1 polymer ?
#
loop_
_entity_poly.entity_id
_entity_poly.type
_entity_poly.pdbx_seq_one_letter_code
_entity_poly.pdbx_strand_id
1 'polypeptide(L)'
;TAIASRFSGSYRDSFSPAEALADAGRIARISAANPIAIDYYRHANQEPHQAALKIYHHGSPVALSRRVPVLENIGFRVISERTFEVGDEASGMINSDQPGMVFIHDMELENSYGKPIDLGDRGALFEDAFLSVWRGDIDNDGYNG
;
A
#
# COMPACT_ATOMS: atom_id res chain seq x y z
N THR A 1 2.93 22.88 2.52
CA THR A 1 2.16 22.33 3.67
C THR A 1 0.72 22.02 3.27
N ALA A 2 0.51 21.07 2.35
CA ALA A 2 -0.82 20.83 1.75
C ALA A 2 -1.32 19.38 1.79
N ILE A 3 -0.48 18.41 2.21
CA ILE A 3 -0.82 16.98 2.13
C ILE A 3 -1.44 16.43 3.42
N ALA A 4 -1.10 16.99 4.58
CA ALA A 4 -1.73 16.62 5.86
C ALA A 4 -3.26 16.83 5.84
N SER A 5 -3.71 17.89 5.16
CA SER A 5 -5.13 18.21 4.98
C SER A 5 -5.88 17.22 4.08
N ARG A 6 -5.18 16.40 3.28
CA ARG A 6 -5.76 15.47 2.29
C ARG A 6 -6.04 14.07 2.87
N PHE A 7 -5.52 13.77 4.06
CA PHE A 7 -5.87 12.52 4.75
C PHE A 7 -7.29 12.61 5.33
N SER A 8 -8.10 11.58 5.13
CA SER A 8 -9.43 11.47 5.72
C SER A 8 -9.39 11.49 7.25
N GLY A 9 -10.54 11.79 7.89
CA GLY A 9 -10.67 11.69 9.36
C GLY A 9 -10.33 10.29 9.87
N SER A 10 -10.86 9.25 9.20
CA SER A 10 -10.59 7.84 9.54
C SER A 10 -9.11 7.46 9.47
N TYR A 11 -8.35 8.05 8.55
CA TYR A 11 -6.90 7.86 8.48
C TYR A 11 -6.18 8.48 9.67
N ARG A 12 -6.52 9.73 10.00
CA ARG A 12 -5.90 10.47 11.11
C ARG A 12 -6.21 9.85 12.48
N ASP A 13 -7.35 9.17 12.60
CA ASP A 13 -7.71 8.42 13.80
C ASP A 13 -6.96 7.08 13.90
N SER A 14 -6.49 6.54 12.76
CA SER A 14 -5.83 5.23 12.69
C SER A 14 -4.30 5.30 12.78
N PHE A 15 -3.68 6.42 12.41
CA PHE A 15 -2.23 6.56 12.31
C PHE A 15 -1.71 7.82 13.00
N SER A 16 -0.50 7.75 13.55
CA SER A 16 0.15 8.90 14.16
C SER A 16 0.50 9.99 13.13
N PRO A 17 0.68 11.25 13.56
CA PRO A 17 1.14 12.31 12.66
C PRO A 17 2.49 12.03 12.00
N ALA A 18 3.37 11.28 12.67
CA ALA A 18 4.67 10.88 12.13
C ALA A 18 4.53 9.85 11.00
N GLU A 19 3.64 8.86 11.17
CA GLU A 19 3.29 7.91 10.11
C GLU A 19 2.66 8.63 8.92
N ALA A 20 1.66 9.49 9.18
CA ALA A 20 1.00 10.28 8.13
C ALA A 20 1.99 11.16 7.33
N LEU A 21 3.04 11.69 7.98
CA LEU A 21 4.08 12.44 7.29
C LEU A 21 4.95 11.55 6.38
N ALA A 22 5.31 10.35 6.84
CA ALA A 22 6.04 9.38 6.02
C ALA A 22 5.19 8.92 4.83
N ASP A 23 3.91 8.64 5.08
CA ASP A 23 2.92 8.25 4.07
C ASP A 23 2.73 9.35 3.03
N ALA A 24 2.64 10.62 3.47
CA ALA A 24 2.57 11.76 2.56
C ALA A 24 3.78 11.83 1.61
N GLY A 25 4.98 11.54 2.11
CA GLY A 25 6.19 11.49 1.28
C GLY A 25 6.12 10.39 0.21
N ARG A 26 5.46 9.27 0.49
CA ARG A 26 5.22 8.18 -0.48
C ARG A 26 4.16 8.57 -1.49
N ILE A 27 3.02 9.09 -1.03
CA ILE A 27 1.91 9.55 -1.85
C ILE A 27 2.35 10.64 -2.84
N ALA A 28 3.25 11.53 -2.43
CA ALA A 28 3.80 12.57 -3.30
C ALA A 28 4.57 12.03 -4.53
N ARG A 29 4.97 10.75 -4.51
CA ARG A 29 5.65 10.08 -5.65
C ARG A 29 4.69 9.25 -6.51
N ILE A 30 3.43 9.11 -6.09
CA ILE A 30 2.41 8.38 -6.82
C ILE A 30 1.86 9.27 -7.95
N SER A 31 1.77 8.70 -9.15
CA SER A 31 1.23 9.37 -10.34
C SER A 31 0.75 8.33 -11.35
N ALA A 32 0.12 8.74 -12.45
CA ALA A 32 -0.23 7.82 -13.52
C ALA A 32 0.99 7.05 -14.11
N ALA A 33 2.18 7.67 -14.12
CA ALA A 33 3.42 7.04 -14.59
C ALA A 33 4.09 6.14 -13.54
N ASN A 34 3.77 6.35 -12.26
CA ASN A 34 4.23 5.54 -11.14
C ASN A 34 3.03 5.22 -10.22
N PRO A 35 2.15 4.30 -10.65
CA PRO A 35 0.81 4.17 -10.08
C PRO A 35 0.78 3.43 -8.74
N ILE A 36 1.86 2.76 -8.37
CA ILE A 36 1.93 1.94 -7.15
C ILE A 36 3.21 2.21 -6.37
N ALA A 37 3.08 2.29 -5.05
CA ALA A 37 4.20 2.19 -4.12
C ALA A 37 3.79 1.27 -2.96
N ILE A 38 4.78 0.74 -2.27
CA ILE A 38 4.59 -0.25 -1.21
C ILE A 38 5.44 0.17 -0.01
N ASP A 39 5.03 -0.24 1.17
CA ASP A 39 5.83 -0.08 2.39
C ASP A 39 5.57 -1.25 3.33
N TYR A 40 6.61 -2.04 3.58
CA TYR A 40 6.59 -3.05 4.63
C TYR A 40 7.12 -2.47 5.92
N TYR A 41 6.41 -2.71 7.01
CA TYR A 41 6.81 -2.23 8.32
C TYR A 41 6.29 -3.17 9.41
N ARG A 42 6.62 -2.85 10.66
CA ARG A 42 6.26 -3.65 11.82
C ARG A 42 5.80 -2.74 12.94
N HIS A 43 4.59 -2.96 13.44
CA HIS A 43 4.12 -2.28 14.64
C HIS A 43 4.81 -2.85 15.88
N ALA A 44 4.94 -2.04 16.93
CA ALA A 44 5.63 -2.43 18.16
C ALA A 44 5.00 -3.63 18.89
N ASN A 45 3.72 -3.90 18.65
CA ASN A 45 2.94 -5.00 19.23
C ASN A 45 2.88 -6.25 18.33
N GLN A 46 3.54 -6.25 17.18
CA GLN A 46 3.55 -7.40 16.26
C GLN A 46 4.69 -8.36 16.57
N GLU A 47 4.37 -9.65 16.61
CA GLU A 47 5.33 -10.74 16.80
C GLU A 47 6.30 -10.86 15.61
N PRO A 48 7.50 -11.45 15.77
CA PRO A 48 8.52 -11.53 14.70
C PRO A 48 8.03 -12.14 13.37
N HIS A 49 7.04 -13.03 13.43
CA HIS A 49 6.44 -13.69 12.27
C HIS A 49 5.26 -12.92 11.65
N GLN A 50 4.91 -11.75 12.20
CA GLN A 50 3.89 -10.83 11.69
C GLN A 50 4.54 -9.62 11.01
N ALA A 51 3.82 -8.93 10.14
CA ALA A 51 4.25 -7.65 9.57
C ALA A 51 3.03 -6.83 9.18
N ALA A 52 3.24 -5.57 8.86
CA ALA A 52 2.24 -4.72 8.22
C ALA A 52 2.72 -4.29 6.84
N LEU A 53 1.77 -4.06 5.96
CA LEU A 53 2.00 -3.67 4.59
C LEU A 53 1.05 -2.53 4.23
N LYS A 54 1.59 -1.44 3.72
CA LYS A 54 0.81 -0.41 3.03
C LYS A 54 1.05 -0.48 1.54
N ILE A 55 -0.04 -0.46 0.77
CA ILE A 55 -0.01 -0.30 -0.68
C ILE A 55 -0.69 1.02 -1.02
N TYR A 56 0.02 1.88 -1.74
CA TYR A 56 -0.50 3.16 -2.23
C TYR A 56 -0.77 3.00 -3.72
N HIS A 57 -2.00 3.25 -4.15
CA HIS A 57 -2.40 3.06 -5.54
C HIS A 57 -3.09 4.31 -6.10
N HIS A 58 -2.69 4.71 -7.31
CA HIS A 58 -3.23 5.86 -8.01
C HIS A 58 -4.60 5.56 -8.66
N GLY A 59 -5.52 6.50 -8.55
CA GLY A 59 -6.75 6.59 -9.34
C GLY A 59 -7.90 5.71 -8.86
N SER A 60 -7.64 4.45 -8.51
CA SER A 60 -8.67 3.50 -8.09
C SER A 60 -8.21 2.60 -6.95
N PRO A 61 -9.13 2.12 -6.09
CA PRO A 61 -8.79 1.10 -5.13
C PRO A 61 -8.47 -0.20 -5.87
N VAL A 62 -7.51 -0.94 -5.33
CA VAL A 62 -7.25 -2.29 -5.79
C VAL A 62 -8.24 -3.25 -5.11
N ALA A 63 -8.62 -4.35 -5.76
CA ALA A 63 -9.45 -5.39 -5.14
C ALA A 63 -8.60 -6.35 -4.27
N LEU A 64 -9.19 -6.87 -3.19
CA LEU A 64 -8.52 -7.88 -2.35
C LEU A 64 -8.17 -9.16 -3.13
N SER A 65 -9.05 -9.57 -4.05
CA SER A 65 -8.82 -10.72 -4.94
C SER A 65 -7.59 -10.58 -5.83
N ARG A 66 -7.05 -9.36 -5.96
CA ARG A 66 -5.80 -9.09 -6.69
C ARG A 66 -4.58 -9.02 -5.77
N ARG A 67 -4.71 -8.40 -4.59
CA ARG A 67 -3.59 -8.27 -3.63
C ARG A 67 -3.26 -9.56 -2.90
N VAL A 68 -4.28 -10.26 -2.42
CA VAL A 68 -4.12 -11.42 -1.54
C VAL A 68 -3.35 -12.55 -2.25
N PRO A 69 -3.67 -12.93 -3.50
CA PRO A 69 -2.91 -13.98 -4.18
C PRO A 69 -1.42 -13.65 -4.36
N VAL A 70 -1.08 -12.38 -4.62
CA VAL A 70 0.32 -11.94 -4.71
C VAL A 70 1.05 -12.16 -3.38
N LEU A 71 0.42 -11.80 -2.27
CA LEU A 71 0.98 -11.97 -0.93
C LEU A 71 1.12 -13.44 -0.55
N GLU A 72 0.12 -14.26 -0.88
CA GLU A 72 0.16 -15.70 -0.65
C GLU A 72 1.27 -16.38 -1.45
N ASN A 73 1.49 -15.97 -2.71
CA ASN A 73 2.59 -16.46 -3.54
C ASN A 73 3.97 -16.16 -2.94
N ILE A 74 4.10 -15.08 -2.16
CA ILE A 74 5.36 -14.69 -1.49
C ILE A 74 5.49 -15.36 -0.11
N GLY A 75 4.47 -16.09 0.34
CA GLY A 75 4.49 -16.84 1.60
C GLY A 75 3.88 -16.10 2.78
N PHE A 76 3.03 -15.10 2.53
CA PHE A 76 2.26 -14.40 3.55
C PHE A 76 0.81 -14.87 3.61
N ARG A 77 0.21 -14.72 4.78
CA ARG A 77 -1.23 -14.82 5.02
C ARG A 77 -1.74 -13.46 5.44
N VAL A 78 -2.84 -13.01 4.83
CA VAL A 78 -3.50 -11.75 5.20
C VAL A 78 -4.42 -11.98 6.39
N ILE A 79 -4.24 -11.19 7.45
CA ILE A 79 -5.01 -11.30 8.69
C ILE A 79 -6.16 -10.30 8.70
N SER A 80 -5.88 -9.06 8.29
CA SER A 80 -6.86 -7.98 8.24
C SER A 80 -6.47 -6.99 7.14
N GLU A 81 -7.43 -6.17 6.72
CA GLU A 81 -7.20 -5.08 5.77
C GLU A 81 -8.05 -3.87 6.13
N ARG A 82 -7.53 -2.69 5.82
CA ARG A 82 -8.27 -1.43 5.84
C ARG A 82 -7.88 -0.61 4.62
N THR A 83 -8.88 -0.07 3.94
CA THR A 83 -8.68 0.82 2.81
C THR A 83 -9.03 2.26 3.19
N PHE A 84 -8.14 3.18 2.83
CA PHE A 84 -8.31 4.62 3.06
C PHE A 84 -8.15 5.39 1.76
N GLU A 85 -8.84 6.51 1.66
CA GLU A 85 -8.80 7.41 0.51
C GLU A 85 -8.07 8.69 0.92
N VAL A 86 -7.13 9.13 0.10
CA VAL A 86 -6.32 10.33 0.30
C VAL A 86 -6.35 11.17 -0.96
N GLY A 87 -6.93 12.35 -0.88
CA GLY A 87 -7.21 13.20 -2.02
C GLY A 87 -8.38 14.13 -1.75
N ASP A 88 -8.63 15.04 -2.68
CA ASP A 88 -9.70 16.03 -2.54
C ASP A 88 -10.91 15.60 -3.39
N GLU A 89 -11.98 15.15 -2.73
CA GLU A 89 -13.26 14.80 -3.38
C GLU A 89 -13.80 15.96 -4.24
N ALA A 90 -13.56 17.21 -3.84
CA ALA A 90 -14.02 18.37 -4.59
C ALA A 90 -13.18 18.65 -5.86
N SER A 91 -11.95 18.16 -5.92
CA SER A 91 -11.13 18.30 -7.13
C SER A 91 -11.58 17.38 -8.25
N GLY A 92 -12.09 16.16 -7.96
CA GLY A 92 -12.67 15.20 -8.92
C GLY A 92 -11.83 14.89 -10.17
N MET A 93 -10.65 15.48 -10.31
CA MET A 93 -9.92 15.65 -11.55
C MET A 93 -8.50 15.16 -11.35
N ILE A 94 -8.16 14.19 -12.19
CA ILE A 94 -6.81 13.69 -12.38
C ILE A 94 -6.13 14.71 -13.32
N ASN A 95 -5.61 15.80 -12.75
CA ASN A 95 -4.81 16.75 -13.52
C ASN A 95 -3.35 16.33 -13.43
N SER A 96 -2.60 16.45 -14.52
CA SER A 96 -1.17 16.11 -14.62
C SER A 96 -0.25 16.85 -13.62
N ASP A 97 -0.78 17.83 -12.89
CA ASP A 97 -0.09 18.68 -11.91
C ASP A 97 -0.54 18.45 -10.45
N GLN A 98 -1.49 17.54 -10.20
CA GLN A 98 -1.92 17.14 -8.85
C GLN A 98 -1.87 15.62 -8.73
N PRO A 99 -1.38 15.05 -7.60
CA PRO A 99 -1.63 13.64 -7.34
C PRO A 99 -3.15 13.46 -7.30
N GLY A 100 -3.68 12.66 -8.22
CA GLY A 100 -5.09 12.29 -8.25
C GLY A 100 -5.50 11.56 -6.97
N MET A 101 -6.71 11.00 -6.93
CA MET A 101 -7.12 10.17 -5.79
C MET A 101 -6.10 9.05 -5.55
N VAL A 102 -5.62 8.92 -4.31
CA VAL A 102 -4.72 7.83 -3.90
C VAL A 102 -5.43 6.98 -2.86
N PHE A 103 -5.39 5.66 -3.07
CA PHE A 103 -5.93 4.67 -2.18
C PHE A 103 -4.80 4.04 -1.39
N ILE A 104 -4.94 3.97 -0.07
CA ILE A 104 -4.01 3.32 0.82
C ILE A 104 -4.66 2.05 1.33
N HIS A 105 -4.05 0.91 1.06
CA HIS A 105 -4.47 -0.39 1.59
C HIS A 105 -3.48 -0.79 2.68
N ASP A 106 -3.94 -0.70 3.92
CA ASP A 106 -3.23 -1.11 5.12
C ASP A 106 -3.58 -2.56 5.43
N MET A 107 -2.59 -3.45 5.47
CA MET A 107 -2.79 -4.90 5.60
C MET A 107 -1.93 -5.45 6.73
N GLU A 108 -2.53 -6.27 7.58
CA GLU A 108 -1.79 -7.07 8.56
C GLU A 108 -1.46 -8.43 7.97
N LEU A 109 -0.19 -8.81 8.04
CA LEU A 109 0.37 -10.01 7.44
C LEU A 109 0.96 -10.93 8.50
N GLU A 110 0.95 -12.21 8.20
CA GLU A 110 1.65 -13.24 8.95
C GLU A 110 2.42 -14.15 8.00
N ASN A 111 3.59 -14.63 8.40
CA ASN A 111 4.31 -15.65 7.65
C ASN A 111 3.54 -16.98 7.69
N SER A 112 3.19 -17.54 6.54
CA SER A 112 2.38 -18.77 6.45
C SER A 112 3.06 -20.00 7.05
N TYR A 113 4.36 -19.95 7.29
CA TYR A 113 5.15 -21.03 7.91
C TYR A 113 5.55 -20.73 9.35
N GLY A 114 5.04 -19.64 9.95
CA GLY A 114 5.37 -19.21 11.30
C GLY A 114 6.83 -18.75 11.48
N LYS A 115 7.55 -18.50 10.38
CA LYS A 115 8.94 -18.03 10.43
C LYS A 115 9.00 -16.53 10.65
N PRO A 116 10.07 -16.02 11.30
CA PRO A 116 10.30 -14.59 11.40
C PRO A 116 10.36 -13.93 10.01
N ILE A 117 9.73 -12.76 9.88
CA ILE A 117 9.79 -11.92 8.69
C ILE A 117 10.94 -10.93 8.88
N ASP A 118 11.99 -11.07 8.09
CA ASP A 118 13.15 -10.19 8.15
C ASP A 118 12.90 -8.91 7.35
N LEU A 119 12.69 -7.79 8.05
CA LEU A 119 12.55 -6.46 7.46
C LEU A 119 13.83 -5.62 7.63
N GLY A 120 14.98 -6.26 7.85
CA GLY A 120 16.27 -5.59 8.10
C GLY A 120 16.73 -4.67 6.97
N ASP A 121 16.31 -4.95 5.73
CA ASP A 121 16.54 -4.13 4.54
C ASP A 121 15.42 -3.09 4.29
N ARG A 122 14.57 -2.84 5.29
CA ARG A 122 13.30 -2.09 5.19
C ARG A 122 12.25 -2.79 4.33
N GLY A 123 12.34 -4.11 4.19
CA GLY A 123 11.41 -4.91 3.39
C GLY A 123 11.60 -4.76 1.88
N ALA A 124 12.76 -4.25 1.43
CA ALA A 124 13.04 -4.03 0.02
C ALA A 124 12.97 -5.33 -0.80
N LEU A 125 13.42 -6.45 -0.24
CA LEU A 125 13.28 -7.77 -0.86
C LEU A 125 11.82 -8.15 -1.10
N PHE A 126 10.94 -7.91 -0.13
CA PHE A 126 9.52 -8.24 -0.26
C PHE A 126 8.80 -7.27 -1.18
N GLU A 127 9.18 -5.99 -1.17
CA GLU A 127 8.68 -4.98 -2.10
C GLU A 127 8.99 -5.38 -3.55
N ASP A 128 10.23 -5.76 -3.85
CA ASP A 128 10.63 -6.16 -5.21
C ASP A 128 9.92 -7.44 -5.65
N ALA A 129 9.78 -8.42 -4.75
CA ALA A 129 9.03 -9.64 -5.00
C ALA A 129 7.54 -9.35 -5.29
N PHE A 130 6.91 -8.49 -4.49
CA PHE A 130 5.53 -8.07 -4.70
C PHE A 130 5.38 -7.36 -6.05
N LEU A 131 6.20 -6.34 -6.32
CA LEU A 131 6.10 -5.56 -7.56
C LEU A 131 6.36 -6.41 -8.80
N SER A 132 7.25 -7.39 -8.71
CA SER A 132 7.53 -8.34 -9.80
C SER A 132 6.31 -9.20 -10.14
N VAL A 133 5.68 -9.81 -9.12
CA VAL A 133 4.46 -10.62 -9.31
C VAL A 133 3.28 -9.74 -9.75
N TRP A 134 3.14 -8.57 -9.13
CA TRP A 134 2.09 -7.59 -9.43
C TRP A 134 2.13 -7.10 -10.87
N ARG A 135 3.33 -6.77 -11.40
CA ARG A 135 3.48 -6.34 -12.80
C ARG A 135 3.22 -7.48 -13.77
N GLY A 136 3.69 -8.69 -13.47
CA GLY A 136 3.39 -9.88 -14.29
C GLY A 136 1.89 -10.20 -14.34
N ASP A 137 1.16 -9.95 -13.25
CA ASP A 137 -0.30 -10.07 -13.18
C ASP A 137 -1.01 -8.98 -13.99
N ILE A 138 -0.56 -7.72 -13.91
CA ILE A 138 -1.10 -6.62 -14.74
C ILE A 138 -0.90 -6.87 -16.24
N ASP A 139 0.29 -7.30 -16.64
CA ASP A 139 0.57 -7.61 -18.05
C ASP A 139 -0.30 -8.77 -18.56
N ASN A 140 -0.69 -9.71 -17.68
CA ASN A 140 -1.59 -10.81 -18.02
C ASN A 140 -3.07 -10.38 -18.09
N ASP A 141 -3.49 -9.43 -17.25
CA ASP A 141 -4.83 -8.83 -17.28
C ASP A 141 -5.05 -7.92 -18.52
N GLY A 142 -3.99 -7.28 -19.02
CA GLY A 142 -4.04 -6.39 -20.20
C GLY A 142 -4.42 -7.09 -21.52
N TYR A 143 -4.46 -8.43 -21.54
CA TYR A 143 -4.94 -9.22 -22.68
C TYR A 143 -6.42 -9.62 -22.59
N ASN A 144 -7.14 -9.27 -21.52
CA ASN A 144 -8.57 -9.61 -21.32
C ASN A 144 -9.47 -8.37 -21.10
N GLY A 145 -9.39 -7.38 -21.99
CA GLY A 145 -10.32 -6.24 -22.01
C GLY A 145 -10.39 -5.55 -23.36
#